data_AF-A0A150T8D1-F1
#
_entry.id   AF-A0A150T8D1-F1
#
_cell.length_a   1.000
_cell.length_b   1.000
_cell.length_c   1.000
_cell.angle_alpha   90.00
_cell.angle_beta   90.00
_cell.angle_gamma   90.00
#
_symmetry.space_group_name_H-M   'P 1'
#
loop_
_entity.id
_entity.type
_entity.pdbx_description
1 polymer ?
#
loop_
_entity_poly.entity_id
_entity_poly.type
_entity_poly.pdbx_seq_one_letter_code
_entity_poly.pdbx_strand_id
1 'polypeptide(L)'
;MHHELIKLACQRPTDDKSPFEQVWTLKTLAEALAGSTGVRMSRTEVWRILEGASLKPHRVRLWLHSPDPDFRPKVAKICSLYVQPPEGATVLCIDEKPGMQAREQRFAPRACGPGRPGRKEFEYRRRGTRTLIGSFNIRTGEVLAACGPTRKAHDLLAFMERVAEHYPTGPVYIVWDNLNIHSGPRWAEFNARHGGRFHFVHTPQGHPRRPGARLPLGADACRLIGKAWQDLSRNQVPT
;
A
#
# COMPACT_ATOMS: atom_id res chain seq x y z
N MET A 1 -11.93 11.74 -35.11
CA MET A 1 -12.72 11.82 -33.86
C MET A 1 -12.26 10.85 -32.79
N HIS A 2 -12.35 9.52 -32.97
CA HIS A 2 -11.88 8.56 -31.95
C HIS A 2 -10.38 8.71 -31.63
N HIS A 3 -9.54 9.00 -32.63
CA HIS A 3 -8.10 9.20 -32.45
C HIS A 3 -7.77 10.44 -31.59
N GLU A 4 -8.51 11.54 -31.73
CA GLU A 4 -8.30 12.76 -30.93
C GLU A 4 -8.66 12.53 -29.45
N LEU A 5 -9.76 11.82 -29.20
CA LEU A 5 -10.15 11.41 -27.86
C LEU A 5 -9.08 10.50 -27.21
N ILE A 6 -8.57 9.52 -27.96
CA ILE A 6 -7.50 8.61 -27.50
C ILE A 6 -6.21 9.39 -27.21
N LYS A 7 -5.81 10.29 -28.12
CA LYS A 7 -4.62 11.13 -27.96
C LYS A 7 -4.73 12.01 -26.71
N LEU A 8 -5.88 12.63 -26.49
CA LEU A 8 -6.14 13.47 -25.32
C LEU A 8 -6.14 12.63 -24.03
N ALA A 9 -6.74 11.45 -24.05
CA ALA A 9 -6.77 10.51 -22.91
C ALA A 9 -5.39 10.03 -22.47
N CYS A 10 -4.42 9.98 -23.39
CA CYS A 10 -3.04 9.59 -23.12
C CYS A 10 -2.16 10.75 -22.63
N GLN A 11 -2.67 11.99 -22.63
CA GLN A 11 -1.96 13.15 -22.10
C GLN A 11 -2.29 13.34 -20.62
N ARG A 12 -1.45 14.08 -19.90
CA ARG A 12 -1.80 14.53 -18.55
C ARG A 12 -2.75 15.73 -18.65
N PRO A 13 -3.85 15.77 -17.89
CA PRO A 13 -4.68 16.97 -17.83
C PRO A 13 -3.84 18.13 -17.25
N THR A 14 -3.98 19.29 -17.87
CA THR A 14 -3.48 20.56 -17.33
C THR A 14 -4.44 21.05 -16.23
N ASP A 15 -3.94 21.89 -15.32
CA ASP A 15 -4.71 22.32 -14.13
C ASP A 15 -6.03 23.04 -14.49
N ASP A 16 -6.09 23.70 -15.65
CA ASP A 16 -7.31 24.31 -16.20
C ASP A 16 -8.37 23.30 -16.66
N LYS A 17 -7.96 22.07 -17.00
CA LYS A 17 -8.84 21.02 -17.55
C LYS A 17 -9.28 20.00 -16.51
N SER A 18 -8.56 19.90 -15.40
CA SER A 18 -8.90 19.02 -14.28
C SER A 18 -8.41 19.61 -12.94
N PRO A 19 -9.05 20.70 -12.46
CA PRO A 19 -8.51 21.52 -11.37
C PRO A 19 -8.44 20.83 -10.00
N PHE A 20 -9.03 19.64 -9.86
CA PHE A 20 -9.07 18.89 -8.61
C PHE A 20 -8.50 17.48 -8.73
N GLU A 21 -8.11 17.05 -9.93
CA GLU A 21 -7.66 15.70 -10.20
C GLU A 21 -6.54 15.73 -11.25
N GLN A 22 -5.34 15.24 -10.90
CA GLN A 22 -4.24 15.06 -11.87
C GLN A 22 -4.51 13.94 -12.91
N VAL A 23 -5.77 13.58 -13.11
CA VAL A 23 -6.27 12.47 -13.92
C VAL A 23 -7.49 12.88 -14.72
N TRP A 24 -7.74 12.20 -15.83
CA TRP A 24 -8.93 12.41 -16.64
C TRP A 24 -10.12 11.64 -16.08
N THR A 25 -11.23 12.34 -15.84
CA THR A 25 -12.55 11.70 -15.73
C THR A 25 -13.21 11.65 -17.11
N LEU A 26 -14.21 10.79 -17.27
CA LEU A 26 -15.00 10.77 -18.51
C LEU A 26 -15.64 12.13 -18.83
N LYS A 27 -16.01 12.89 -17.78
CA LYS A 27 -16.62 14.22 -17.92
C LYS A 27 -15.59 15.25 -18.39
N THR A 28 -14.46 15.36 -17.69
CA THR A 28 -13.42 16.34 -18.03
C THR A 28 -12.79 16.05 -19.39
N LEU A 29 -12.69 14.78 -19.78
CA LEU A 29 -12.23 14.39 -21.10
C LEU A 29 -13.21 14.80 -22.22
N ALA A 30 -14.53 14.66 -21.97
CA ALA A 30 -15.56 15.09 -22.92
C ALA A 30 -15.60 16.62 -23.07
N GLU A 31 -15.47 17.35 -21.96
CA GLU A 31 -15.40 18.82 -21.95
C GLU A 31 -14.15 19.33 -22.66
N ALA A 32 -12.99 18.72 -22.40
CA ALA A 32 -11.74 19.08 -23.06
C ALA A 32 -11.75 18.77 -24.56
N LEU A 33 -12.36 17.65 -24.98
CA LEU A 33 -12.55 17.33 -26.40
C LEU A 33 -13.48 18.34 -27.09
N ALA A 34 -14.58 18.70 -26.44
CA ALA A 34 -15.50 19.71 -26.97
C ALA A 34 -14.81 21.08 -27.09
N GLY A 35 -13.96 21.44 -26.12
CA GLY A 35 -13.18 22.67 -26.16
C GLY A 35 -12.12 22.70 -27.27
N SER A 36 -11.50 21.55 -27.62
CA SER A 36 -10.45 21.50 -28.64
C SER A 36 -10.96 21.24 -30.07
N THR A 37 -12.08 20.53 -30.22
CA THR A 37 -12.59 20.07 -31.52
C THR A 37 -14.00 20.59 -31.86
N GLY A 38 -14.69 21.21 -30.90
CA GLY A 38 -16.10 21.63 -31.06
C GLY A 38 -17.12 20.50 -30.96
N VAL A 39 -16.68 19.24 -30.94
CA VAL A 39 -17.58 18.07 -30.92
C VAL A 39 -17.93 17.67 -29.50
N ARG A 40 -19.23 17.60 -29.22
CA ARG A 40 -19.75 17.10 -27.94
C ARG A 40 -19.96 15.59 -28.02
N MET A 41 -19.43 14.87 -27.05
CA MET A 41 -19.66 13.44 -26.87
C MET A 41 -20.26 13.18 -25.50
N SER A 42 -21.14 12.19 -25.42
CA SER A 42 -21.69 11.77 -24.14
C SER A 42 -20.65 11.02 -23.31
N ARG A 43 -20.80 11.01 -21.98
CA ARG A 43 -19.93 10.22 -21.08
C ARG A 43 -19.88 8.73 -21.44
N THR A 44 -21.02 8.17 -21.83
CA THR A 44 -21.13 6.75 -22.20
C THR A 44 -20.38 6.44 -23.49
N GLU A 45 -20.41 7.37 -24.45
CA GLU A 45 -19.72 7.24 -25.72
C GLU A 45 -18.20 7.33 -25.54
N VAL A 46 -17.74 8.32 -24.75
CA VAL A 46 -16.34 8.42 -24.33
C VAL A 46 -15.89 7.13 -23.64
N TRP A 47 -16.70 6.60 -22.72
CA TRP A 47 -16.40 5.33 -22.05
C TRP A 47 -16.27 4.15 -23.03
N ARG A 48 -17.21 3.98 -23.97
CA ARG A 48 -17.17 2.89 -24.96
C ARG A 48 -15.91 2.94 -25.82
N ILE A 49 -15.53 4.14 -26.26
CA ILE A 49 -14.33 4.33 -27.09
C ILE A 49 -13.07 3.99 -26.29
N LEU A 50 -12.97 4.48 -25.05
CA LEU A 50 -11.83 4.19 -24.19
C LEU A 50 -11.75 2.71 -23.79
N GLU A 51 -12.87 2.05 -23.49
CA GLU A 51 -12.90 0.62 -23.17
C GLU A 51 -12.49 -0.22 -24.40
N GLY A 52 -12.96 0.14 -25.59
CA GLY A 52 -12.52 -0.50 -26.84
C GLY A 52 -11.02 -0.33 -27.12
N ALA A 53 -10.43 0.77 -26.66
CA ALA A 53 -8.98 1.02 -26.72
C ALA A 53 -8.22 0.50 -25.48
N SER A 54 -8.89 -0.17 -24.54
CA SER A 54 -8.32 -0.62 -23.26
C SER A 54 -7.65 0.51 -22.43
N LEU A 55 -8.11 1.74 -22.57
CA LEU A 55 -7.59 2.91 -21.85
C LEU A 55 -8.41 3.21 -20.60
N LYS A 56 -7.72 3.43 -19.48
CA LYS A 56 -8.35 3.82 -18.19
C LYS A 56 -7.66 5.05 -17.61
N PRO A 57 -7.90 6.25 -18.18
CA PRO A 57 -7.17 7.48 -17.84
C PRO A 57 -7.32 7.95 -16.38
N HIS A 58 -8.40 7.54 -15.72
CA HIS A 58 -8.66 7.79 -14.30
C HIS A 58 -7.84 6.88 -13.37
N ARG A 59 -7.17 5.84 -13.91
CA ARG A 59 -6.34 4.92 -13.12
C ARG A 59 -4.90 5.40 -13.10
N VAL A 60 -4.43 5.81 -11.93
CA VAL A 60 -3.02 6.10 -11.68
C VAL A 60 -2.38 4.92 -10.99
N ARG A 61 -1.22 4.49 -11.49
CA ARG A 61 -0.34 3.58 -10.78
C ARG A 61 0.84 4.36 -10.23
N LEU A 62 1.09 4.22 -8.94
CA LEU A 62 2.30 4.74 -8.32
C LEU A 62 3.51 4.00 -8.89
N TRP A 63 4.57 4.73 -9.19
CA TRP A 63 5.82 4.20 -9.72
C TRP A 63 6.95 4.53 -8.75
N LEU A 64 7.89 3.60 -8.58
CA LEU A 64 9.07 3.79 -7.75
C LEU A 64 10.27 3.21 -8.49
N HIS A 65 11.33 4.00 -8.63
CA HIS A 65 12.60 3.54 -9.15
C HIS A 65 13.53 3.26 -7.96
N SER A 66 14.27 2.15 -8.01
CA SER A 66 15.30 1.87 -7.02
C SER A 66 16.66 2.13 -7.65
N PRO A 67 17.43 3.13 -7.18
CA PRO A 67 18.81 3.34 -7.61
C PRO A 67 19.79 2.40 -6.90
N ASP A 68 19.30 1.40 -6.16
CA ASP A 68 20.12 0.46 -5.41
C ASP A 68 20.97 -0.37 -6.39
N PRO A 69 22.31 -0.31 -6.32
CA PRO A 69 23.17 -1.11 -7.21
C PRO A 69 22.91 -2.61 -7.04
N ASP A 70 22.47 -3.02 -5.85
CA ASP A 70 22.14 -4.40 -5.50
C ASP A 70 20.64 -4.69 -5.64
N PHE A 71 19.90 -3.90 -6.42
CA PHE A 71 18.46 -4.07 -6.60
C PHE A 71 18.08 -5.49 -7.02
N ARG A 72 18.68 -5.98 -8.11
CA ARG A 72 18.39 -7.32 -8.66
C ARG A 72 18.69 -8.44 -7.68
N PRO A 73 19.89 -8.53 -7.06
CA PRO A 73 20.18 -9.60 -6.11
C PRO A 73 19.30 -9.54 -4.86
N LYS A 74 19.00 -8.35 -4.32
CA LYS A 74 18.08 -8.20 -3.16
C LYS A 74 16.67 -8.67 -3.48
N VAL A 75 16.12 -8.26 -4.64
CA VAL A 75 14.80 -8.73 -5.08
C VAL A 75 14.79 -10.24 -5.29
N ALA A 76 15.80 -10.79 -5.95
CA ALA A 76 15.90 -12.23 -6.18
C ALA A 76 15.90 -13.02 -4.86
N LYS A 77 16.66 -12.56 -3.86
CA LYS A 77 16.69 -13.14 -2.51
C LYS A 77 15.34 -13.09 -1.81
N ILE A 78 14.61 -11.99 -1.91
CA ILE A 78 13.27 -11.87 -1.29
C ILE A 78 12.27 -12.79 -2.02
N CYS A 79 12.29 -12.80 -3.35
CA CYS A 79 11.43 -13.68 -4.15
C CYS A 79 11.71 -15.16 -3.86
N SER A 80 12.97 -15.56 -3.71
CA SER A 80 13.31 -16.94 -3.36
C SER A 80 12.79 -17.31 -1.96
N LEU A 81 12.90 -16.42 -0.97
CA LEU A 81 12.32 -16.65 0.36
C LEU A 81 10.79 -16.80 0.33
N TYR A 82 10.10 -16.06 -0.53
CA TYR A 82 8.63 -16.15 -0.62
C TYR A 82 8.15 -17.39 -1.36
N VAL A 83 8.87 -17.81 -2.41
CA VAL A 83 8.47 -18.96 -3.23
C VAL A 83 8.95 -20.28 -2.60
N GLN A 84 10.19 -20.30 -2.14
CA GLN A 84 10.86 -21.49 -1.62
C GLN A 84 11.73 -21.12 -0.42
N PRO A 85 11.11 -20.85 0.75
CA PRO A 85 11.88 -20.60 1.96
C PRO A 85 12.64 -21.86 2.38
N PRO A 86 13.75 -21.70 3.15
CA PRO A 86 14.45 -22.82 3.76
C PRO A 86 13.50 -23.72 4.57
N GLU A 87 13.87 -25.00 4.69
CA GLU A 87 13.05 -25.96 5.42
C GLU A 87 12.90 -25.57 6.89
N GLY A 88 11.67 -25.70 7.41
CA GLY A 88 11.33 -25.31 8.78
C GLY A 88 11.37 -23.80 9.05
N ALA A 89 11.66 -22.96 8.04
CA ALA A 89 11.77 -21.52 8.24
C ALA A 89 10.42 -20.80 8.16
N THR A 90 10.23 -19.84 9.05
CA THR A 90 9.12 -18.89 8.99
C THR A 90 9.57 -17.62 8.28
N VAL A 91 8.82 -17.15 7.29
CA VAL A 91 9.10 -15.89 6.60
C VAL A 91 8.00 -14.88 6.92
N LEU A 92 8.40 -13.78 7.55
CA LEU A 92 7.53 -12.70 7.97
C LEU A 92 7.91 -11.42 7.24
N CYS A 93 6.91 -10.68 6.78
CA CYS A 93 7.08 -9.28 6.41
C CYS A 93 6.60 -8.40 7.55
N ILE A 94 7.41 -7.43 7.97
CA ILE A 94 7.03 -6.47 9.02
C ILE A 94 6.93 -5.08 8.41
N ASP A 95 5.88 -4.35 8.77
CA ASP A 95 5.64 -2.97 8.34
C ASP A 95 4.98 -2.16 9.47
N GLU A 96 5.21 -0.85 9.46
CA GLU A 96 4.56 0.10 10.35
C GLU A 96 3.67 1.05 9.59
N LYS A 97 2.43 1.18 10.08
CA LYS A 97 1.49 2.19 9.64
C LYS A 97 1.33 3.25 10.73
N PRO A 98 2.17 4.30 10.75
CA PRO A 98 1.94 5.44 11.62
C PRO A 98 0.75 6.26 11.12
N GLY A 99 0.27 7.18 11.96
CA GLY A 99 -0.69 8.18 11.49
C GLY A 99 -2.13 7.67 11.39
N MET A 100 -2.45 6.48 11.90
CA MET A 100 -3.82 5.97 11.83
C MET A 100 -4.73 6.77 12.76
N GLN A 101 -5.69 7.48 12.18
CA GLN A 101 -6.66 8.25 12.95
C GLN A 101 -7.67 7.31 13.60
N ALA A 102 -7.71 7.31 14.93
CA ALA A 102 -8.77 6.62 15.67
C ALA A 102 -10.04 7.48 15.62
N ARG A 103 -10.94 7.14 14.70
CA ARG A 103 -12.21 7.85 14.47
C ARG A 103 -13.36 7.00 14.97
N GLU A 104 -14.17 7.59 15.83
CA GLU A 104 -15.40 6.99 16.35
C GLU A 104 -16.60 7.79 15.83
N GLN A 105 -17.61 7.12 15.29
CA GLN A 105 -18.85 7.78 14.90
C GLN A 105 -19.60 8.22 16.15
N ARG A 106 -20.15 9.44 16.16
CA ARG A 106 -20.90 9.95 17.32
C ARG A 106 -22.19 9.15 17.55
N PHE A 107 -22.80 8.64 16.48
CA PHE A 107 -24.01 7.82 16.50
C PHE A 107 -23.93 6.67 15.49
N ALA A 108 -24.71 5.62 15.71
CA ALA A 108 -24.79 4.48 14.79
C ALA A 108 -25.37 4.90 13.41
N PRO A 109 -24.85 4.36 12.30
CA PRO A 109 -25.41 4.61 10.98
C PRO A 109 -26.81 4.01 10.87
N ARG A 110 -27.69 4.68 10.11
CA ARG A 110 -29.04 4.20 9.79
C ARG A 110 -29.07 3.57 8.42
N ALA A 111 -29.64 2.36 8.34
CA ALA A 111 -29.87 1.67 7.07
C ALA A 111 -30.78 2.48 6.13
N CYS A 112 -30.69 2.20 4.83
CA CYS A 112 -31.60 2.77 3.85
C CYS A 112 -33.01 2.16 3.97
N GLY A 113 -34.00 2.84 3.38
CA GLY A 113 -35.36 2.33 3.20
C GLY A 113 -35.98 2.88 1.90
N PRO A 114 -37.20 2.46 1.52
CA PRO A 114 -37.87 2.96 0.32
C PRO A 114 -37.93 4.49 0.30
N GLY A 115 -37.37 5.11 -0.76
CA GLY A 115 -37.29 6.57 -0.91
C GLY A 115 -36.34 7.28 0.08
N ARG A 116 -35.57 6.55 0.90
CA ARG A 116 -34.70 7.13 1.93
C ARG A 116 -33.28 6.53 1.85
N PRO A 117 -32.26 7.31 1.48
CA PRO A 117 -30.89 6.82 1.52
C PRO A 117 -30.48 6.53 2.97
N GLY A 118 -29.55 5.57 3.14
CA GLY A 118 -28.92 5.33 4.42
C GLY A 118 -28.20 6.59 4.91
N ARG A 119 -28.18 6.81 6.21
CA ARG A 119 -27.57 7.99 6.81
C ARG A 119 -26.43 7.59 7.71
N LYS A 120 -25.29 8.22 7.50
CA LYS A 120 -24.13 8.15 8.40
C LYS A 120 -24.00 9.50 9.06
N GLU A 121 -23.79 9.51 10.38
CA GLU A 121 -23.55 10.74 11.11
C GLU A 121 -22.31 11.45 10.55
N PHE A 122 -22.43 12.75 10.29
CA PHE A 122 -21.34 13.54 9.75
C PHE A 122 -20.27 13.78 10.82
N GLU A 123 -20.70 13.98 12.05
CA GLU A 123 -19.82 14.20 13.18
C GLU A 123 -19.14 12.91 13.67
N TYR A 124 -17.83 13.00 13.89
CA TYR A 124 -17.02 11.93 14.46
C TYR A 124 -16.13 12.51 15.56
N ARG A 125 -15.85 11.68 16.56
CA ARG A 125 -14.89 12.00 17.61
C ARG A 125 -13.51 11.54 17.19
N ARG A 126 -12.52 12.45 17.26
CA ARG A 126 -11.10 12.13 17.06
C ARG A 126 -10.49 11.68 18.38
N ARG A 127 -10.12 10.42 18.49
CA ARG A 127 -9.42 9.87 19.66
C ARG A 127 -7.89 9.90 19.50
N GLY A 128 -7.41 10.86 18.71
CA GLY A 128 -6.00 10.99 18.37
C GLY A 128 -5.55 10.02 17.26
N THR A 129 -4.23 9.83 17.23
CA THR A 129 -3.54 9.07 16.20
C THR A 129 -2.81 7.89 16.84
N ARG A 130 -2.86 6.73 16.18
CA ARG A 130 -2.16 5.52 16.58
C ARG A 130 -1.19 5.05 15.50
N THR A 131 -0.28 4.20 15.91
CA THR A 131 0.64 3.46 15.05
C THR A 131 0.28 1.99 15.14
N LEU A 132 0.18 1.34 13.99
CA LEU A 132 0.11 -0.10 13.88
C LEU A 132 1.47 -0.65 13.47
N ILE A 133 1.96 -1.62 14.21
CA ILE A 133 3.10 -2.46 13.83
C ILE A 133 2.53 -3.84 13.59
N GLY A 134 2.89 -4.45 12.46
CA GLY A 134 2.32 -5.73 12.08
C GLY A 134 3.31 -6.62 11.36
N SER A 135 3.19 -7.92 11.59
CA SER A 135 3.86 -8.96 10.82
C SER A 135 2.83 -9.74 10.02
N PHE A 136 3.22 -10.14 8.82
CA PHE A 136 2.44 -10.98 7.92
C PHE A 136 3.25 -12.21 7.55
N ASN A 137 2.72 -13.39 7.85
CA ASN A 137 3.32 -14.67 7.49
C ASN A 137 2.95 -15.01 6.04
N ILE A 138 3.96 -15.07 5.18
CA ILE A 138 3.78 -15.21 3.73
C ILE A 138 3.16 -16.56 3.35
N ARG A 139 3.43 -17.61 4.15
CA ARG A 139 2.94 -18.96 3.88
C ARG A 139 1.54 -19.19 4.40
N THR A 140 1.24 -18.74 5.63
CA THR A 140 -0.05 -19.04 6.28
C THR A 140 -1.09 -17.93 6.10
N GLY A 141 -0.67 -16.72 5.72
CA GLY A 141 -1.54 -15.54 5.70
C GLY A 141 -1.85 -14.97 7.09
N GLU A 142 -1.25 -15.53 8.15
CA GLU A 142 -1.43 -15.05 9.53
C GLU A 142 -0.89 -13.63 9.70
N VAL A 143 -1.62 -12.83 10.47
CA VAL A 143 -1.24 -11.47 10.84
C VAL A 143 -1.12 -11.35 12.35
N LEU A 144 0.08 -11.01 12.84
CA LEU A 144 0.28 -10.58 14.22
C LEU A 144 0.41 -9.05 14.24
N ALA A 145 -0.29 -8.39 15.16
CA ALA A 145 -0.33 -6.93 15.18
C ALA A 145 -0.24 -6.34 16.60
N ALA A 146 0.27 -5.12 16.68
CA ALA A 146 0.26 -4.26 17.85
C ALA A 146 -0.16 -2.85 17.46
N CYS A 147 -1.07 -2.26 18.24
CA CYS A 147 -1.47 -0.86 18.07
C CYS A 147 -1.01 -0.05 19.27
N GLY A 148 -0.22 1.00 19.02
CA GLY A 148 0.41 1.82 20.04
C GLY A 148 0.35 3.32 19.72
N PRO A 149 0.82 4.17 20.64
CA PRO A 149 0.89 5.62 20.41
C PRO A 149 2.01 6.00 19.43
N THR A 150 3.11 5.25 19.39
CA THR A 150 4.34 5.62 18.68
C THR A 150 4.88 4.49 17.79
N ARG A 151 5.85 4.84 16.93
CA ARG A 151 6.61 3.93 16.05
C ARG A 151 8.11 3.93 16.36
N LYS A 152 8.46 4.06 17.63
CA LYS A 152 9.85 4.18 18.07
C LYS A 152 10.51 2.80 18.09
N ALA A 153 11.84 2.80 18.15
CA ALA A 153 12.62 1.56 18.21
C ALA A 153 12.19 0.61 19.34
N HIS A 154 11.82 1.14 20.51
CA HIS A 154 11.34 0.31 21.63
C HIS A 154 9.99 -0.34 21.34
N ASP A 155 9.09 0.34 20.63
CA ASP A 155 7.79 -0.21 20.24
C ASP A 155 7.98 -1.42 19.31
N LEU A 156 8.88 -1.26 18.33
CA LEU A 156 9.21 -2.34 17.39
C LEU A 156 9.96 -3.49 18.09
N LEU A 157 10.87 -3.20 19.01
CA LEU A 157 11.55 -4.25 19.78
C LEU A 157 10.54 -5.06 20.61
N ALA A 158 9.62 -4.40 21.31
CA ALA A 158 8.56 -5.08 22.06
C ALA A 158 7.66 -5.92 21.15
N PHE A 159 7.38 -5.44 19.93
CA PHE A 159 6.68 -6.23 18.93
C PHE A 159 7.49 -7.46 18.49
N MET A 160 8.80 -7.32 18.30
CA MET A 160 9.68 -8.43 17.93
C MET A 160 9.81 -9.48 19.04
N GLU A 161 9.73 -9.10 20.32
CA GLU A 161 9.63 -10.07 21.42
C GLU A 161 8.36 -10.92 21.29
N ARG A 162 7.21 -10.30 20.99
CA ARG A 162 5.96 -11.02 20.75
C ARG A 162 6.05 -11.95 19.53
N VAL A 163 6.76 -11.52 18.48
CA VAL A 163 7.05 -12.39 17.32
C VAL A 163 7.89 -13.59 17.73
N ALA A 164 8.89 -13.40 18.60
CA ALA A 164 9.73 -14.47 19.09
C ALA A 164 8.98 -15.47 19.96
N GLU A 165 8.06 -15.00 20.79
CA GLU A 165 7.16 -15.85 21.58
C GLU A 165 6.19 -16.65 20.70
N HIS A 166 5.63 -16.00 19.67
CA HIS A 166 4.65 -16.63 18.76
C HIS A 166 5.29 -17.65 17.82
N TYR A 167 6.53 -17.42 17.40
CA TYR A 167 7.33 -18.36 16.62
C TYR A 167 8.54 -18.81 17.45
N PRO A 168 8.38 -19.74 18.41
CA PRO A 168 9.43 -20.06 19.38
C PRO A 168 10.59 -20.86 18.80
N THR A 169 10.38 -21.57 17.69
CA THR A 169 11.33 -22.54 17.13
C THR A 169 11.63 -22.27 15.66
N GLY A 170 12.80 -22.73 15.22
CA GLY A 170 13.22 -22.68 13.82
C GLY A 170 13.72 -21.31 13.36
N PRO A 171 14.30 -21.24 12.15
CA PRO A 171 14.77 -20.00 11.56
C PRO A 171 13.60 -19.05 11.24
N VAL A 172 13.76 -17.76 11.53
CA VAL A 172 12.76 -16.73 11.22
C VAL A 172 13.39 -15.67 10.33
N TYR A 173 12.93 -15.57 9.09
CA TYR A 173 13.34 -14.54 8.15
C TYR A 173 12.40 -13.35 8.25
N ILE A 174 12.95 -12.19 8.60
CA ILE A 174 12.22 -10.94 8.69
C ILE A 174 12.54 -10.09 7.46
N VAL A 175 11.53 -9.82 6.65
CA VAL A 175 11.62 -8.89 5.52
C VAL A 175 11.01 -7.56 5.95
N TRP A 176 11.79 -6.48 5.87
CA TRP A 176 11.34 -5.13 6.21
C TRP A 176 12.00 -4.06 5.32
N ASP A 177 11.55 -2.82 5.44
CA ASP A 177 12.12 -1.70 4.70
C ASP A 177 13.44 -1.19 5.33
N ASN A 178 13.96 -0.08 4.78
CA ASN A 178 15.20 0.54 5.27
C ASN A 178 14.94 1.67 6.27
N LEU A 179 13.82 1.63 7.01
CA LEU A 179 13.56 2.60 8.06
C LEU A 179 14.67 2.54 9.11
N ASN A 180 15.07 3.70 9.63
CA ASN A 180 16.19 3.81 10.57
C ASN A 180 16.07 2.89 11.80
N ILE A 181 14.85 2.60 12.25
CA ILE A 181 14.60 1.71 13.40
C ILE A 181 14.91 0.23 13.10
N HIS A 182 14.95 -0.18 11.83
CA HIS A 182 15.36 -1.51 11.36
C HIS A 182 16.88 -1.74 11.33
N SER A 183 17.66 -0.74 11.75
CA SER A 183 19.11 -0.83 11.79
C SER A 183 19.65 -0.55 13.21
N GLY A 184 20.88 -1.00 13.46
CA GLY A 184 21.61 -0.78 14.70
C GLY A 184 21.90 -2.04 15.51
N PRO A 185 22.74 -1.91 16.57
CA PRO A 185 23.24 -3.05 17.36
C PRO A 185 22.13 -3.85 18.05
N ARG A 186 20.99 -3.19 18.35
CA ARG A 186 19.82 -3.82 18.98
C ARG A 186 19.35 -5.11 18.31
N TRP A 187 19.48 -5.23 16.99
CA TRP A 187 19.01 -6.41 16.26
C TRP A 187 19.98 -7.57 16.37
N ALA A 188 21.28 -7.30 16.48
CA ALA A 188 22.27 -8.30 16.81
C ALA A 188 22.08 -8.79 18.26
N GLU A 189 21.85 -7.87 19.21
CA GLU A 189 21.57 -8.20 20.61
C GLU A 189 20.27 -9.00 20.78
N PHE A 190 19.19 -8.56 20.12
CA PHE A 190 17.93 -9.30 20.08
C PHE A 190 18.14 -10.70 19.51
N ASN A 191 18.83 -10.83 18.38
CA ASN A 191 19.03 -12.14 17.78
C ASN A 191 19.90 -13.05 18.66
N ALA A 192 20.93 -12.51 19.31
CA ALA A 192 21.76 -13.25 20.26
C ALA A 192 20.94 -13.79 21.44
N ARG A 193 20.02 -13.00 22.01
CA ARG A 193 19.10 -13.44 23.07
C ARG A 193 18.17 -14.56 22.64
N HIS A 194 17.85 -14.62 21.34
CA HIS A 194 16.96 -15.63 20.76
C HIS A 194 17.71 -16.73 19.99
N GLY A 195 18.99 -16.96 20.31
CA GLY A 195 19.76 -18.10 19.79
C GLY A 195 20.22 -17.96 18.33
N GLY A 196 20.26 -16.74 17.78
CA GLY A 196 20.78 -16.48 16.44
C GLY A 196 19.84 -16.86 15.29
N ARG A 197 18.60 -17.24 15.58
CA ARG A 197 17.62 -17.77 14.61
C ARG A 197 16.94 -16.74 13.71
N PHE A 198 17.09 -15.45 14.01
CA PHE A 198 16.49 -14.38 13.21
C PHE A 198 17.43 -13.92 12.10
N HIS A 199 16.90 -13.91 10.88
CA HIS A 199 17.60 -13.47 9.68
C HIS A 199 16.92 -12.22 9.11
N PHE A 200 17.56 -11.07 9.25
CA PHE A 200 17.02 -9.80 8.78
C PHE A 200 17.36 -9.58 7.30
N VAL A 201 16.34 -9.28 6.49
CA VAL A 201 16.44 -9.07 5.05
C VAL A 201 15.80 -7.73 4.71
N HIS A 202 16.61 -6.81 4.20
CA HIS A 202 16.14 -5.49 3.81
C HIS A 202 15.70 -5.46 2.35
N THR A 203 14.59 -4.77 2.09
CA THR A 203 14.15 -4.46 0.73
C THR A 203 15.14 -3.52 0.03
N PRO A 204 15.20 -3.53 -1.32
CA PRO A 204 16.03 -2.58 -2.05
C PRO A 204 15.64 -1.13 -1.75
N GLN A 205 16.62 -0.23 -1.71
CA GLN A 205 16.37 1.18 -1.45
C GLN A 205 15.61 1.81 -2.62
N GLY A 206 14.39 2.30 -2.38
CA GLY A 206 13.60 3.04 -3.37
C GLY A 206 13.77 4.54 -3.20
N HIS A 207 14.01 5.28 -4.29
CA HIS A 207 13.89 6.73 -4.31
C HIS A 207 12.75 7.16 -5.25
N PRO A 208 11.86 8.06 -4.83
CA PRO A 208 10.86 8.64 -5.72
C PRO A 208 11.54 9.70 -6.61
N ARG A 209 12.43 9.31 -7.53
CA ARG A 209 12.97 10.23 -8.53
C ARG A 209 13.13 9.56 -9.89
N ARG A 210 12.31 10.04 -10.83
CA ARG A 210 12.34 9.93 -12.30
C ARG A 210 11.49 8.81 -12.96
N PRO A 211 10.76 9.11 -14.06
CA PRO A 211 10.03 8.12 -14.86
C PRO A 211 11.00 7.29 -15.71
N GLY A 212 10.79 5.96 -15.84
CA GLY A 212 11.63 5.18 -16.76
C GLY A 212 11.50 3.65 -16.76
N ALA A 213 11.66 2.94 -15.63
CA ALA A 213 11.58 1.47 -15.61
C ALA A 213 10.60 0.83 -14.59
N ARG A 214 9.83 -0.18 -15.06
CA ARG A 214 8.78 -0.92 -14.32
C ARG A 214 9.40 -1.72 -13.17
N LEU A 215 8.78 -1.67 -11.98
CA LEU A 215 9.18 -2.56 -10.89
C LEU A 215 8.78 -4.02 -11.20
N PRO A 216 9.65 -5.01 -10.95
CA PRO A 216 9.27 -6.41 -10.92
C PRO A 216 8.41 -6.73 -9.69
N LEU A 217 7.62 -7.81 -9.80
CA LEU A 217 6.66 -8.37 -8.83
C LEU A 217 7.12 -8.42 -7.35
N GLY A 218 8.42 -8.39 -7.06
CA GLY A 218 8.94 -8.39 -5.68
C GLY A 218 8.73 -7.07 -4.91
N ALA A 219 8.75 -5.91 -5.58
CA ALA A 219 8.40 -4.63 -4.94
C ALA A 219 6.88 -4.47 -4.78
N ASP A 220 6.11 -5.21 -5.59
CA ASP A 220 4.69 -5.39 -5.37
C ASP A 220 4.43 -6.25 -4.13
N ALA A 221 5.32 -7.13 -3.64
CA ALA A 221 5.02 -7.92 -2.43
C ALA A 221 4.98 -7.07 -1.14
N CYS A 222 5.98 -6.22 -0.88
CA CYS A 222 5.94 -5.30 0.27
C CYS A 222 4.85 -4.23 0.11
N ARG A 223 4.51 -3.82 -1.12
CA ARG A 223 3.36 -2.93 -1.38
C ARG A 223 2.02 -3.64 -1.40
N LEU A 224 1.94 -4.93 -1.74
CA LEU A 224 0.76 -5.80 -1.66
C LEU A 224 0.47 -6.07 -0.20
N ILE A 225 1.50 -6.17 0.64
CA ILE A 225 1.37 -6.21 2.10
C ILE A 225 0.95 -4.83 2.59
N GLY A 226 1.63 -3.74 2.25
CA GLY A 226 1.18 -2.39 2.60
C GLY A 226 -0.24 -2.04 2.09
N LYS A 227 -0.66 -2.61 0.94
CA LYS A 227 -1.99 -2.46 0.35
C LYS A 227 -3.01 -3.39 0.98
N ALA A 228 -2.68 -4.66 1.26
CA ALA A 228 -3.51 -5.60 2.01
C ALA A 228 -3.73 -5.09 3.44
N TRP A 229 -2.71 -4.49 4.07
CA TRP A 229 -2.82 -3.78 5.34
C TRP A 229 -3.64 -2.49 5.23
N GLN A 230 -3.51 -1.71 4.14
CA GLN A 230 -4.40 -0.57 3.90
C GLN A 230 -5.86 -1.01 3.72
N ASP A 231 -6.11 -2.12 3.04
CA ASP A 231 -7.43 -2.68 2.80
C ASP A 231 -8.02 -3.30 4.09
N LEU A 232 -7.20 -3.97 4.92
CA LEU A 232 -7.56 -4.44 6.27
C LEU A 232 -7.83 -3.28 7.25
N SER A 233 -7.04 -2.20 7.20
CA SER A 233 -7.25 -1.00 8.02
C SER A 233 -8.51 -0.20 7.65
N ARG A 234 -9.06 -0.44 6.45
CA ARG A 234 -10.36 0.11 6.02
C ARG A 234 -11.54 -0.75 6.48
N ASN A 235 -11.31 -2.04 6.76
CA ASN A 235 -12.34 -3.02 7.10
C ASN A 235 -12.32 -3.51 8.56
N GLN A 236 -11.39 -3.06 9.41
CA GLN A 236 -11.42 -3.33 10.84
C GLN A 236 -11.96 -2.13 11.64
N VAL A 237 -13.27 -2.14 11.84
CA VAL A 237 -13.85 -1.80 13.14
C VAL A 237 -14.62 -3.05 13.58
N PRO A 238 -14.05 -3.93 14.40
CA PRO A 238 -14.86 -4.84 15.18
C PRO A 238 -15.64 -3.98 16.19
N THR A 239 -16.96 -4.14 16.20
CA THR A 239 -17.84 -3.81 17.32
C THR A 239 -17.40 -4.52 18.59
#